data_AF-A0A7H5F1Y3-F1
#
_entry.id   AF-A0A7H5F1Y3-F1
#
_cell.length_a   1.000
_cell.length_b   1.000
_cell.length_c   1.000
_cell.angle_alpha   90.00
_cell.angle_beta   90.00
_cell.angle_gamma   90.00
#
_symmetry.space_group_name_H-M   'P 1'
#
loop_
_entity.id
_entity.type
_entity.pdbx_description
1 polymer ?
#
loop_
_entity_poly.entity_id
_entity_poly.type
_entity_poly.pdbx_seq_one_letter_code
_entity_poly.pdbx_strand_id
1 'polypeptide(L)'
;MSTKFGGPTCTILRTLDHEWLLTGNHDLSNTTLIHIDLREVTVDWNTYHIDDTTLFIGCILPLELEIDLRRRGANFLYAPQNMPYNPLRRNLYTWQELMEGYSVREDKSTDLHIYRWFESSRHKPGINEALWQRLHDFSMDEGLRRLLDFSDDGLPRRKTVGFMGGHGTRRDDPDYRQSLITAKLLTESGYFVVSGGGPGIMEAANLGAYLAGVDNQELEEVFRWLAAAPRYDDPGYQEAAYRVLDKYPRGKESLAIPTWFYGHEPSNLFATYIAKYFSNSIREDTLLAIAYHGIVYAPGSAGTTQEIFMDATQNHYVTFGYISPMVFLGRKRYTEETQLFPLLQDLAKGKAYADYLFLTDDPQEVITFIDKHPPLRQTD
;
A
#
# COMPACT_ATOMS: atom_id res chain seq x y z
N MET A 1 13.62 -9.82 -35.89
CA MET A 1 12.28 -10.14 -35.35
C MET A 1 12.00 -9.12 -34.27
N SER A 2 10.87 -8.41 -34.39
CA SER A 2 10.33 -7.67 -33.26
C SER A 2 10.07 -8.70 -32.15
N THR A 3 10.54 -8.47 -30.94
CA THR A 3 10.18 -9.32 -29.80
C THR A 3 9.46 -8.43 -28.81
N LYS A 4 8.44 -8.96 -28.12
CA LYS A 4 7.71 -8.24 -27.07
C LYS A 4 8.63 -7.52 -26.09
N PHE A 5 9.76 -8.16 -25.76
CA PHE A 5 10.72 -7.66 -24.78
C PHE A 5 11.87 -6.84 -25.40
N GLY A 6 11.83 -6.56 -26.71
CA GLY A 6 12.85 -5.79 -27.43
C GLY A 6 12.47 -4.32 -27.69
N GLY A 7 11.24 -3.90 -27.39
CA GLY A 7 10.76 -2.52 -27.58
C GLY A 7 11.05 -1.60 -26.38
N PRO A 8 11.07 -0.26 -26.58
CA PRO A 8 11.43 0.71 -25.53
C PRO A 8 10.36 0.90 -24.45
N THR A 9 9.08 0.64 -24.76
CA THR A 9 7.93 0.81 -23.85
C THR A 9 6.84 -0.20 -24.17
N CYS A 10 6.21 -0.83 -23.17
CA CYS A 10 5.10 -1.77 -23.39
C CYS A 10 3.82 -1.22 -22.76
N THR A 11 2.81 -0.93 -23.58
CA THR A 11 1.50 -0.44 -23.10
C THR A 11 0.77 -1.56 -22.35
N ILE A 12 0.15 -1.25 -21.21
CA ILE A 12 -0.66 -2.20 -20.43
C ILE A 12 -2.12 -1.74 -20.43
N LEU A 13 -3.02 -2.62 -20.87
CA LEU A 13 -4.46 -2.40 -20.86
C LEU A 13 -5.12 -3.35 -19.85
N ARG A 14 -5.91 -2.79 -18.93
CA ARG A 14 -6.75 -3.53 -17.98
C ARG A 14 -8.25 -3.35 -18.23
N THR A 15 -8.61 -2.49 -19.18
CA THR A 15 -9.97 -2.29 -19.69
C THR A 15 -9.91 -1.96 -21.18
N LEU A 16 -11.00 -2.26 -21.89
CA LEU A 16 -11.34 -1.72 -23.20
C LEU A 16 -12.72 -1.06 -23.07
N ASP A 17 -12.77 0.01 -22.29
CA ASP A 17 -14.00 0.75 -22.02
C ASP A 17 -14.36 1.70 -23.17
N HIS A 18 -15.53 2.34 -23.06
CA HIS A 18 -16.02 3.27 -24.07
C HIS A 18 -15.04 4.42 -24.35
N GLU A 19 -14.34 4.95 -23.34
CA GLU A 19 -13.36 6.02 -23.55
C GLU A 19 -12.18 5.53 -24.37
N TRP A 20 -11.63 4.36 -24.05
CA TRP A 20 -10.57 3.76 -24.84
C TRP A 20 -11.02 3.49 -26.28
N LEU A 21 -12.22 2.95 -26.48
CA LEU A 21 -12.77 2.70 -27.83
C LEU A 21 -12.95 4.00 -28.63
N LEU A 22 -13.30 5.11 -27.98
CA LEU A 22 -13.42 6.42 -28.62
C LEU A 22 -12.08 7.01 -29.08
N THR A 23 -10.94 6.52 -28.57
CA THR A 23 -9.62 6.93 -29.09
C THR A 23 -9.42 6.54 -30.55
N GLY A 24 -10.19 5.55 -31.05
CA GLY A 24 -9.99 4.99 -32.38
C GLY A 24 -8.63 4.30 -32.55
N ASN A 25 -7.94 3.98 -31.45
CA ASN A 25 -6.69 3.25 -31.53
C ASN A 25 -6.97 1.79 -31.88
N HIS A 26 -6.60 1.43 -33.11
CA HIS A 26 -6.69 0.06 -33.61
C HIS A 26 -5.36 -0.68 -33.52
N ASP A 27 -4.26 -0.07 -33.09
CA ASP A 27 -2.96 -0.73 -33.02
C ASP A 27 -2.70 -1.30 -31.62
N LEU A 28 -2.59 -2.63 -31.54
CA LEU A 28 -2.24 -3.38 -30.34
C LEU A 28 -0.82 -3.98 -30.41
N SER A 29 -0.01 -3.55 -31.36
CA SER A 29 1.42 -3.85 -31.35
C SER A 29 2.04 -3.37 -30.04
N ASN A 30 2.96 -4.18 -29.52
CA ASN A 30 3.69 -3.96 -28.28
C ASN A 30 2.80 -3.70 -27.05
N THR A 31 1.56 -4.21 -27.07
CA THR A 31 0.57 -4.03 -25.99
C THR A 31 0.34 -5.31 -25.18
N THR A 32 0.16 -5.18 -23.88
CA THR A 32 -0.19 -6.28 -22.96
C THR A 32 -1.58 -6.05 -22.40
N LEU A 33 -2.51 -6.95 -22.67
CA LEU A 33 -3.87 -6.93 -22.17
C LEU A 33 -3.96 -7.87 -20.96
N ILE A 34 -4.38 -7.38 -19.79
CA ILE A 34 -4.39 -8.13 -18.54
C ILE A 34 -5.80 -8.23 -17.97
N HIS A 35 -6.30 -9.47 -17.84
CA HIS A 35 -7.53 -9.83 -17.13
C HIS A 35 -8.76 -9.04 -17.59
N ILE A 36 -8.92 -8.91 -18.91
CA ILE A 36 -10.09 -8.30 -19.55
C ILE A 36 -11.05 -9.40 -20.00
N ASP A 37 -12.35 -9.23 -19.72
CA ASP A 37 -13.39 -10.08 -20.30
C ASP A 37 -13.77 -9.57 -21.69
N LEU A 38 -13.14 -10.13 -22.71
CA LEU A 38 -13.37 -9.79 -24.12
C LEU A 38 -14.67 -10.38 -24.66
N ARG A 39 -15.41 -11.19 -23.89
CA ARG A 39 -16.76 -11.64 -24.27
C ARG A 39 -17.78 -10.51 -24.16
N GLU A 40 -17.51 -9.53 -23.31
CA GLU A 40 -18.38 -8.35 -23.11
C GLU A 40 -18.01 -7.20 -24.06
N VAL A 41 -16.86 -7.27 -24.72
CA VAL A 41 -16.36 -6.25 -25.65
C VAL A 41 -16.86 -6.55 -27.06
N THR A 42 -17.73 -5.68 -27.58
CA THR A 42 -18.26 -5.80 -28.95
C THR A 42 -17.46 -4.93 -29.91
N VAL A 43 -16.41 -5.48 -30.52
CA VAL A 43 -15.58 -4.82 -31.53
C VAL A 43 -15.27 -5.74 -32.71
N ASP A 44 -15.02 -5.17 -33.88
CA ASP A 44 -14.50 -5.92 -35.03
C ASP A 44 -12.99 -6.09 -34.90
N TRP A 45 -12.55 -7.23 -34.35
CA TRP A 45 -11.14 -7.56 -34.15
C TRP A 45 -10.32 -7.58 -35.45
N ASN A 46 -10.94 -7.69 -36.62
CA ASN A 46 -10.25 -7.59 -37.91
C ASN A 46 -9.70 -6.19 -38.18
N THR A 47 -10.27 -5.16 -37.55
CA THR A 47 -9.82 -3.77 -37.70
C THR A 47 -8.55 -3.47 -36.90
N TYR A 48 -8.24 -4.30 -35.90
CA TYR A 48 -7.08 -4.08 -35.03
C TYR A 48 -5.80 -4.58 -35.69
N HIS A 49 -4.66 -3.95 -35.45
CA HIS A 49 -3.34 -4.48 -35.77
C HIS A 49 -2.80 -5.26 -34.57
N ILE A 50 -2.39 -6.51 -34.82
CA ILE A 50 -1.98 -7.48 -33.80
C ILE A 50 -0.83 -8.29 -34.38
N ASP A 51 0.21 -8.51 -33.58
CA ASP A 51 1.42 -9.20 -33.99
C ASP A 51 2.02 -10.04 -32.84
N ASP A 52 3.25 -10.50 -33.01
CA ASP A 52 4.02 -11.27 -32.03
C ASP A 52 4.48 -10.47 -30.80
N THR A 53 4.12 -9.19 -30.73
CA THR A 53 4.33 -8.31 -29.58
C THR A 53 3.03 -7.95 -28.85
N THR A 54 1.90 -8.49 -29.27
CA THR A 54 0.65 -8.44 -28.49
C THR A 54 0.61 -9.61 -27.51
N LEU A 55 0.39 -9.34 -26.21
CA LEU A 55 0.31 -10.36 -25.16
C LEU A 55 -1.00 -10.25 -24.38
N PHE A 56 -1.73 -11.35 -24.26
CA PHE A 56 -2.93 -11.46 -23.43
C PHE A 56 -2.62 -12.28 -22.18
N ILE A 57 -2.78 -11.70 -21.00
CA ILE A 57 -2.56 -12.36 -19.71
C ILE A 57 -3.89 -12.50 -18.99
N GLY A 58 -4.38 -13.73 -18.83
CA GLY A 58 -5.61 -14.03 -18.10
C GLY A 58 -6.89 -13.39 -18.67
N CYS A 59 -6.88 -12.96 -19.93
CA CYS A 59 -8.08 -12.46 -20.59
C CYS A 59 -9.07 -13.59 -20.85
N ILE A 60 -10.37 -13.28 -20.80
CA ILE A 60 -11.45 -14.22 -21.06
C ILE A 60 -12.01 -13.92 -22.44
N LEU A 61 -12.04 -14.90 -23.34
CA LEU A 61 -12.45 -14.70 -24.73
C LEU A 61 -13.05 -15.97 -25.34
N PRO A 62 -13.90 -15.85 -26.38
CA PRO A 62 -14.36 -17.00 -27.14
C PRO A 62 -13.20 -17.73 -27.84
N LEU A 63 -13.27 -19.06 -27.93
CA LEU A 63 -12.22 -19.88 -28.55
C LEU A 63 -11.95 -19.50 -30.01
N GLU A 64 -12.99 -19.15 -30.76
CA GLU A 64 -12.86 -18.72 -32.17
C GLU A 64 -12.01 -17.45 -32.31
N LEU A 65 -12.23 -16.49 -31.42
CA LEU A 65 -11.44 -15.26 -31.37
C LEU A 65 -9.99 -15.57 -30.99
N GLU A 66 -9.76 -16.42 -29.99
CA GLU A 66 -8.39 -16.78 -29.61
C GLU A 66 -7.61 -17.43 -30.77
N ILE A 67 -8.25 -18.34 -31.51
CA ILE A 67 -7.64 -18.99 -32.68
C ILE A 67 -7.24 -17.96 -33.75
N ASP A 68 -8.11 -16.98 -34.03
CA ASP A 68 -7.81 -15.89 -34.96
C ASP A 68 -6.61 -15.07 -34.49
N LEU A 69 -6.63 -14.60 -33.23
CA LEU A 69 -5.58 -13.78 -32.64
C LEU A 69 -4.22 -14.51 -32.64
N ARG A 70 -4.20 -15.81 -32.34
CA ARG A 70 -2.97 -16.62 -32.41
C ARG A 70 -2.44 -16.77 -33.82
N ARG A 71 -3.31 -16.95 -34.82
CA ARG A 71 -2.88 -17.01 -36.24
C ARG A 71 -2.22 -15.72 -36.69
N ARG A 72 -2.58 -14.60 -36.05
CA ARG A 72 -2.03 -13.28 -36.30
C ARG A 72 -0.76 -12.97 -35.47
N GLY A 73 -0.31 -13.90 -34.64
CA GLY A 73 0.93 -13.82 -33.89
C GLY A 73 0.79 -13.55 -32.39
N ALA A 74 -0.42 -13.27 -31.89
CA ALA A 74 -0.61 -12.90 -30.49
C ALA A 74 -0.18 -14.01 -29.52
N ASN A 75 0.40 -13.58 -28.40
CA ASN A 75 0.82 -14.44 -27.30
C ASN A 75 -0.22 -14.46 -26.19
N PHE A 76 -0.29 -15.58 -25.46
CA PHE A 76 -1.25 -15.79 -24.39
C PHE A 76 -0.60 -16.44 -23.18
N LEU A 77 -0.93 -15.93 -21.99
CA LEU A 77 -0.63 -16.53 -20.70
C LEU A 77 -1.94 -16.72 -19.94
N TYR A 78 -2.31 -17.95 -19.63
CA TYR A 78 -3.56 -18.24 -18.94
C TYR A 78 -3.43 -18.08 -17.44
N ALA A 79 -4.42 -17.45 -16.83
CA ALA A 79 -4.50 -17.33 -15.38
C ALA A 79 -4.89 -18.67 -14.73
N PRO A 80 -4.33 -19.01 -13.55
CA PRO A 80 -4.70 -20.19 -12.80
C PRO A 80 -6.09 -19.99 -12.19
N GLN A 81 -6.92 -21.03 -12.21
CA GLN A 81 -8.30 -20.97 -11.70
C GLN A 81 -8.43 -21.35 -10.22
N ASN A 82 -7.47 -22.12 -9.69
CA ASN A 82 -7.56 -22.72 -8.35
C ASN A 82 -6.56 -22.09 -7.36
N MET A 83 -6.42 -20.77 -7.38
CA MET A 83 -5.61 -20.05 -6.40
C MET A 83 -6.49 -19.38 -5.34
N PRO A 84 -6.03 -19.27 -4.09
CA PRO A 84 -6.76 -18.57 -3.04
C PRO A 84 -6.70 -17.04 -3.17
N TYR A 85 -5.95 -16.53 -4.14
CA TYR A 85 -5.83 -15.10 -4.47
C TYR A 85 -5.94 -14.91 -5.98
N ASN A 86 -6.37 -13.72 -6.41
CA ASN A 86 -6.35 -13.33 -7.82
C ASN A 86 -5.04 -12.58 -8.16
N PRO A 87 -4.09 -13.19 -8.87
CA PRO A 87 -2.80 -12.56 -9.19
C PRO A 87 -2.91 -11.42 -10.21
N LEU A 88 -4.03 -11.31 -10.93
CA LEU A 88 -4.22 -10.30 -11.98
C LEU A 88 -5.25 -9.24 -11.60
N ARG A 89 -5.57 -9.15 -10.30
CA ARG A 89 -6.56 -8.20 -9.77
C ARG A 89 -6.26 -6.76 -10.20
N ARG A 90 -7.31 -6.00 -10.51
CA ARG A 90 -7.19 -4.57 -10.85
C ARG A 90 -7.19 -3.68 -9.61
N ASN A 91 -8.01 -4.01 -8.62
CA ASN A 91 -8.20 -3.17 -7.45
C ASN A 91 -7.33 -3.67 -6.30
N LEU A 92 -6.93 -2.76 -5.40
CA LEU A 92 -6.33 -3.13 -4.13
C LEU A 92 -7.34 -3.91 -3.28
N TYR A 93 -6.85 -4.59 -2.23
CA TYR A 93 -7.73 -5.30 -1.30
C TYR A 93 -8.54 -4.32 -0.46
N THR A 94 -9.69 -4.79 0.01
CA THR A 94 -10.44 -4.18 1.11
C THR A 94 -10.37 -5.08 2.33
N TRP A 95 -10.57 -4.53 3.52
CA TRP A 95 -10.61 -5.36 4.71
C TRP A 95 -11.78 -6.34 4.67
N GLN A 96 -12.92 -5.95 4.08
CA GLN A 96 -14.11 -6.81 3.96
C GLN A 96 -13.81 -8.07 3.14
N GLU A 97 -13.11 -7.90 2.02
CA GLU A 97 -12.67 -9.02 1.18
C GLU A 97 -11.72 -9.95 1.93
N LEU A 98 -10.72 -9.38 2.61
CA LEU A 98 -9.74 -10.17 3.36
C LEU A 98 -10.37 -10.91 4.54
N MET A 99 -11.39 -10.33 5.17
CA MET A 99 -12.11 -10.91 6.31
C MET A 99 -13.31 -11.79 5.90
N GLU A 100 -13.54 -12.02 4.61
CA GLU A 100 -14.60 -12.92 4.16
C GLU A 100 -14.39 -14.33 4.74
N GLY A 101 -15.40 -14.87 5.41
CA GLY A 101 -15.33 -16.17 6.10
C GLY A 101 -14.82 -16.10 7.55
N TYR A 102 -14.40 -14.93 8.04
CA TYR A 102 -14.00 -14.76 9.44
C TYR A 102 -15.17 -14.95 10.41
N SER A 103 -14.90 -15.57 11.57
CA SER A 103 -15.79 -15.55 12.72
C SER A 103 -14.99 -15.60 14.03
N VAL A 104 -15.61 -15.13 15.12
CA VAL A 104 -15.02 -15.18 16.47
C VAL A 104 -14.68 -16.61 16.92
N ARG A 105 -15.43 -17.61 16.46
CA ARG A 105 -15.23 -19.01 16.87
C ARG A 105 -14.13 -19.70 16.07
N GLU A 106 -14.00 -19.34 14.80
CA GLU A 106 -13.10 -19.97 13.86
C GLU A 106 -12.70 -18.96 12.77
N ASP A 107 -11.40 -18.73 12.63
CA ASP A 107 -10.85 -17.92 11.56
C ASP A 107 -10.73 -18.76 10.28
N LYS A 108 -11.64 -18.48 9.35
CA LYS A 108 -11.64 -18.98 7.97
C LYS A 108 -11.56 -17.82 6.97
N SER A 109 -10.95 -16.71 7.39
CA SER A 109 -10.78 -15.53 6.55
C SER A 109 -10.03 -15.87 5.26
N THR A 110 -10.40 -15.19 4.17
CA THR A 110 -9.65 -15.20 2.91
C THR A 110 -8.18 -14.87 3.16
N ASP A 111 -7.90 -13.90 4.03
CA ASP A 111 -6.53 -13.50 4.39
C ASP A 111 -5.70 -14.66 4.95
N LEU A 112 -6.27 -15.38 5.93
CA LEU A 112 -5.64 -16.55 6.51
C LEU A 112 -5.47 -17.68 5.48
N HIS A 113 -6.46 -17.88 4.61
CA HIS A 113 -6.34 -18.89 3.56
C HIS A 113 -5.17 -18.59 2.61
N ILE A 114 -5.03 -17.34 2.17
CA ILE A 114 -3.89 -16.91 1.32
C ILE A 114 -2.57 -17.06 2.07
N TYR A 115 -2.51 -16.65 3.34
CA TYR A 115 -1.32 -16.81 4.17
C TYR A 115 -0.88 -18.29 4.26
N ARG A 116 -1.80 -19.21 4.60
CA ARG A 116 -1.49 -20.65 4.69
C ARG A 116 -1.00 -21.23 3.36
N TRP A 117 -1.58 -20.77 2.25
CA TRP A 117 -1.11 -21.14 0.92
C TRP A 117 0.31 -20.67 0.65
N PHE A 118 0.58 -19.39 0.89
CA PHE A 118 1.92 -18.82 0.76
C PHE A 118 2.93 -19.57 1.62
N GLU A 119 2.61 -19.80 2.90
CA GLU A 119 3.53 -20.43 3.84
C GLU A 119 3.85 -21.87 3.47
N SER A 120 2.93 -22.59 2.82
CA SER A 120 3.17 -23.95 2.31
C SER A 120 4.28 -24.03 1.26
N SER A 121 4.58 -22.92 0.57
CA SER A 121 5.54 -22.86 -0.55
C SER A 121 6.64 -21.81 -0.38
N ARG A 122 6.59 -20.97 0.67
CA ARG A 122 7.43 -19.79 0.90
C ARG A 122 8.92 -19.98 0.60
N HIS A 123 9.52 -21.04 1.12
CA HIS A 123 10.98 -21.24 1.03
C HIS A 123 11.45 -21.81 -0.31
N LYS A 124 10.56 -22.53 -1.01
CA LYS A 124 10.86 -23.23 -2.26
C LYS A 124 9.61 -23.24 -3.17
N PRO A 125 9.13 -22.07 -3.61
CA PRO A 125 7.97 -22.03 -4.48
C PRO A 125 8.34 -22.68 -5.81
N GLY A 126 7.42 -23.47 -6.37
CA GLY A 126 7.53 -23.89 -7.76
C GLY A 126 7.52 -22.69 -8.69
N ILE A 127 8.06 -22.83 -9.91
CA ILE A 127 8.17 -21.73 -10.87
C ILE A 127 6.82 -21.04 -11.13
N ASN A 128 5.73 -21.81 -11.20
CA ASN A 128 4.39 -21.27 -11.42
C ASN A 128 3.95 -20.37 -10.26
N GLU A 129 4.04 -20.86 -9.02
CA GLU A 129 3.67 -20.08 -7.83
C GLU A 129 4.52 -18.81 -7.72
N ALA A 130 5.84 -18.92 -7.92
CA ALA A 130 6.74 -17.77 -7.88
C ALA A 130 6.36 -16.71 -8.92
N LEU A 131 6.05 -17.10 -10.16
CA LEU A 131 5.64 -16.17 -11.22
C LEU A 131 4.29 -15.50 -10.92
N TRP A 132 3.30 -16.25 -10.41
CA TRP A 132 2.00 -15.71 -10.07
C TRP A 132 2.04 -14.75 -8.89
N GLN A 133 2.86 -15.02 -7.86
CA GLN A 133 3.10 -14.07 -6.77
C GLN A 133 3.76 -12.77 -7.29
N ARG A 134 4.64 -12.83 -8.29
CA ARG A 134 5.23 -11.62 -8.89
C ARG A 134 4.23 -10.83 -9.72
N LEU A 135 3.36 -11.52 -10.48
CA LEU A 135 2.26 -10.85 -11.20
C LEU A 135 1.23 -10.23 -10.24
N HIS A 136 1.01 -10.88 -9.10
CA HIS A 136 0.21 -10.33 -8.01
C HIS A 136 0.82 -9.04 -7.45
N ASP A 137 2.08 -9.10 -7.01
CA ASP A 137 2.79 -7.93 -6.46
C ASP A 137 2.85 -6.79 -7.50
N PHE A 138 3.07 -7.10 -8.77
CA PHE A 138 2.98 -6.13 -9.87
C PHE A 138 1.58 -5.49 -9.98
N SER A 139 0.52 -6.28 -9.80
CA SER A 139 -0.85 -5.76 -9.76
C SER A 139 -1.11 -4.85 -8.56
N MET A 140 -0.43 -5.06 -7.43
CA MET A 140 -0.44 -4.13 -6.29
C MET A 140 0.26 -2.81 -6.66
N ASP A 141 1.44 -2.86 -7.27
CA ASP A 141 2.16 -1.65 -7.71
C ASP A 141 1.32 -0.82 -8.68
N GLU A 142 0.70 -1.47 -9.66
CA GLU A 142 -0.22 -0.82 -10.58
C GLU A 142 -1.45 -0.23 -9.88
N GLY A 143 -2.00 -0.93 -8.88
CA GLY A 143 -3.09 -0.43 -8.05
C GLY A 143 -2.70 0.82 -7.27
N LEU A 144 -1.49 0.84 -6.69
CA LEU A 144 -0.93 1.99 -5.99
C LEU A 144 -0.73 3.18 -6.93
N ARG A 145 -0.12 2.98 -8.10
CA ARG A 145 0.07 4.06 -9.08
C ARG A 145 -1.26 4.70 -9.49
N ARG A 146 -2.31 3.90 -9.73
CA ARG A 146 -3.65 4.40 -10.01
C ARG A 146 -4.27 5.17 -8.84
N LEU A 147 -4.13 4.65 -7.62
CA LEU A 147 -4.70 5.26 -6.42
C LEU A 147 -4.05 6.62 -6.13
N LEU A 148 -2.72 6.69 -6.26
CA LEU A 148 -1.93 7.87 -5.92
C LEU A 148 -1.91 8.93 -7.02
N ASP A 149 -2.18 8.52 -8.27
CA ASP A 149 -2.24 9.36 -9.46
C ASP A 149 -1.00 10.24 -9.59
N PHE A 150 0.12 9.62 -9.99
CA PHE A 150 1.40 10.30 -10.13
C PHE A 150 1.40 11.28 -11.32
N SER A 151 1.95 12.48 -11.11
CA SER A 151 2.24 13.44 -12.18
C SER A 151 3.52 13.08 -12.94
N ASP A 152 3.71 13.72 -14.10
CA ASP A 152 4.86 13.50 -14.99
C ASP A 152 6.23 13.77 -14.32
N ASP A 153 6.25 14.57 -13.26
CA ASP A 153 7.43 14.86 -12.44
C ASP A 153 7.65 13.86 -11.29
N GLY A 154 6.88 12.77 -11.24
CA GLY A 154 7.03 11.68 -10.29
C GLY A 154 6.39 11.90 -8.92
N LEU A 155 5.67 13.00 -8.70
CA LEU A 155 5.00 13.28 -7.43
C LEU A 155 3.55 12.73 -7.43
N PRO A 156 3.06 12.09 -6.36
CA PRO A 156 1.66 11.68 -6.29
C PRO A 156 0.75 12.90 -6.09
N ARG A 157 -0.42 12.93 -6.76
CA ARG A 157 -1.43 13.97 -6.52
C ARG A 157 -2.03 13.88 -5.12
N ARG A 158 -2.15 12.67 -4.57
CA ARG A 158 -2.51 12.47 -3.17
C ARG A 158 -1.31 12.83 -2.30
N LYS A 159 -1.51 13.74 -1.34
CA LYS A 159 -0.46 14.17 -0.41
C LYS A 159 -0.20 13.12 0.65
N THR A 160 0.69 12.17 0.37
CA THR A 160 0.94 10.98 1.19
C THR A 160 1.83 11.28 2.40
N VAL A 161 1.36 10.91 3.59
CA VAL A 161 2.17 10.89 4.82
C VAL A 161 2.21 9.47 5.38
N GLY A 162 3.42 8.93 5.51
CA GLY A 162 3.66 7.59 6.03
C GLY A 162 3.68 7.55 7.56
N PHE A 163 3.27 6.43 8.15
CA PHE A 163 3.38 6.18 9.58
C PHE A 163 4.15 4.88 9.85
N MET A 164 5.17 5.02 10.69
CA MET A 164 6.03 3.93 11.15
C MET A 164 6.00 3.84 12.67
N GLY A 165 6.10 2.62 13.20
CA GLY A 165 6.18 2.40 14.65
C GLY A 165 5.94 0.95 15.04
N GLY A 166 5.88 0.70 16.35
CA GLY A 166 5.77 -0.65 16.90
C GLY A 166 4.47 -1.36 16.51
N HIS A 167 4.60 -2.53 15.85
CA HIS A 167 3.47 -3.46 15.65
C HIS A 167 2.93 -4.00 16.99
N GLY A 168 3.80 -4.13 17.99
CA GLY A 168 3.45 -4.61 19.34
C GLY A 168 2.92 -3.53 20.30
N THR A 169 2.80 -2.27 19.85
CA THR A 169 2.24 -1.20 20.69
C THR A 169 0.79 -1.51 21.02
N ARG A 170 0.45 -1.42 22.31
CA ARG A 170 -0.88 -1.76 22.79
C ARG A 170 -1.88 -0.65 22.50
N ARG A 171 -3.16 -0.98 22.31
CA ARG A 171 -4.23 0.02 22.09
C ARG A 171 -4.49 0.93 23.30
N ASP A 172 -4.07 0.51 24.50
CA ASP A 172 -4.13 1.30 25.74
C ASP A 172 -2.86 2.13 26.01
N ASP A 173 -1.88 2.09 25.09
CA ASP A 173 -0.61 2.82 25.22
C ASP A 173 -0.76 4.31 24.84
N PRO A 174 -0.13 5.24 25.56
CA PRO A 174 -0.06 6.65 25.17
C PRO A 174 0.43 6.88 23.73
N ASP A 175 1.42 6.12 23.27
CA ASP A 175 1.99 6.28 21.92
C ASP A 175 0.98 5.89 20.82
N TYR A 176 0.10 4.91 21.11
CA TYR A 176 -1.01 4.54 20.23
C TYR A 176 -1.99 5.69 20.10
N ARG A 177 -2.42 6.26 21.23
CA ARG A 177 -3.33 7.41 21.27
C ARG A 177 -2.74 8.62 20.52
N GLN A 178 -1.48 8.93 20.77
CA GLN A 178 -0.80 10.06 20.14
C GLN A 178 -0.70 9.88 18.61
N SER A 179 -0.38 8.67 18.16
CA SER A 179 -0.30 8.35 16.72
C SER A 179 -1.65 8.43 16.04
N LEU A 180 -2.71 7.93 16.69
CA LEU A 180 -4.09 8.05 16.21
C LEU A 180 -4.51 9.51 16.04
N ILE A 181 -4.28 10.34 17.07
CA ILE A 181 -4.61 11.77 17.02
C ILE A 181 -3.82 12.47 15.92
N THR A 182 -2.53 12.16 15.77
CA THR A 182 -1.69 12.74 14.71
C THR A 182 -2.21 12.40 13.32
N ALA A 183 -2.52 11.13 13.05
CA ALA A 183 -3.07 10.70 11.76
C ALA A 183 -4.45 11.30 11.46
N LYS A 184 -5.29 11.46 12.49
CA LYS A 184 -6.58 12.14 12.40
C LYS A 184 -6.41 13.59 11.93
N LEU A 185 -5.56 14.36 12.61
CA LEU A 185 -5.31 15.76 12.29
C LEU A 185 -4.69 15.95 10.90
N LEU A 186 -3.76 15.08 10.49
CA LEU A 186 -3.20 15.08 9.15
C LEU A 186 -4.26 14.84 8.08
N THR A 187 -5.15 13.87 8.32
CA THR A 187 -6.25 13.57 7.39
C THR A 187 -7.24 14.72 7.30
N GLU A 188 -7.56 15.37 8.42
CA GLU A 188 -8.39 16.58 8.47
C GLU A 188 -7.73 17.77 7.73
N SER A 189 -6.40 17.79 7.66
CA SER A 189 -5.61 18.79 6.94
C SER A 189 -5.40 18.45 5.45
N GLY A 190 -6.00 17.35 4.97
CA GLY A 190 -5.98 16.96 3.56
C GLY A 190 -4.83 16.05 3.15
N TYR A 191 -4.10 15.47 4.11
CA TYR A 191 -3.09 14.44 3.83
C TYR A 191 -3.73 13.05 3.72
N PHE A 192 -3.17 12.22 2.84
CA PHE A 192 -3.54 10.83 2.67
C PHE A 192 -2.62 9.95 3.50
N VAL A 193 -3.15 9.42 4.61
CA VAL A 193 -2.37 8.60 5.54
C VAL A 193 -2.08 7.23 4.95
N VAL A 194 -0.82 6.82 5.06
CA VAL A 194 -0.30 5.52 4.64
C VAL A 194 0.36 4.84 5.84
N SER A 195 0.11 3.54 6.04
CA SER A 195 0.78 2.76 7.08
C SER A 195 1.19 1.37 6.58
N GLY A 196 1.96 0.66 7.41
CA GLY A 196 2.35 -0.72 7.16
C GLY A 196 1.24 -1.76 7.29
N GLY A 197 0.04 -1.38 7.74
CA GLY A 197 -1.17 -2.20 7.70
C GLY A 197 -1.33 -3.25 8.81
N GLY A 198 -0.35 -3.42 9.70
CA GLY A 198 -0.43 -4.33 10.84
C GLY A 198 -1.10 -3.72 12.09
N PRO A 199 -0.98 -4.38 13.25
CA PRO A 199 -1.46 -3.87 14.54
C PRO A 199 -0.59 -2.72 15.08
N GLY A 200 -0.92 -2.23 16.28
CA GLY A 200 -0.15 -1.22 16.99
C GLY A 200 -0.18 0.15 16.32
N ILE A 201 0.96 0.81 16.16
CA ILE A 201 1.04 2.16 15.57
C ILE A 201 0.47 2.21 14.15
N MET A 202 0.66 1.14 13.36
CA MET A 202 0.13 1.06 11.99
C MET A 202 -1.40 1.09 12.00
N GLU A 203 -2.02 0.33 12.91
CA GLU A 203 -3.47 0.39 13.14
C GLU A 203 -3.90 1.76 13.65
N ALA A 204 -3.20 2.33 14.62
CA ALA A 204 -3.50 3.66 15.16
C ALA A 204 -3.55 4.71 14.05
N ALA A 205 -2.61 4.66 13.10
CA ALA A 205 -2.55 5.58 11.97
C ALA A 205 -3.77 5.43 11.04
N ASN A 206 -4.09 4.20 10.60
CA ASN A 206 -5.26 3.99 9.74
C ASN A 206 -6.57 4.31 10.45
N LEU A 207 -6.69 3.97 11.74
CA LEU A 207 -7.86 4.30 12.56
C LEU A 207 -8.02 5.81 12.76
N GLY A 208 -6.92 6.51 13.03
CA GLY A 208 -6.91 7.96 13.17
C GLY A 208 -7.41 8.64 11.90
N ALA A 209 -6.89 8.21 10.75
CA ALA A 209 -7.36 8.66 9.46
C ALA A 209 -8.85 8.33 9.25
N TYR A 210 -9.27 7.10 9.55
CA TYR A 210 -10.67 6.66 9.44
C TYR A 210 -11.63 7.56 10.23
N LEU A 211 -11.23 7.96 11.44
CA LEU A 211 -12.02 8.79 12.35
C LEU A 211 -11.82 10.31 12.16
N ALA A 212 -11.19 10.75 11.07
CA ALA A 212 -11.11 12.17 10.74
C ALA A 212 -12.51 12.81 10.62
N GLY A 213 -12.71 13.89 11.36
CA GLY A 213 -13.99 14.59 11.55
C GLY A 213 -14.78 14.15 12.79
N VAL A 214 -14.39 13.09 13.49
CA VAL A 214 -15.03 12.66 14.75
C VAL A 214 -14.57 13.55 15.90
N ASP A 215 -15.48 13.87 16.83
CA ASP A 215 -15.17 14.74 17.97
C ASP A 215 -14.22 14.06 18.97
N ASN A 216 -13.34 14.83 19.60
CA ASN A 216 -12.36 14.30 20.54
C ASN A 216 -13.02 13.67 21.78
N GLN A 217 -14.21 14.12 22.20
CA GLN A 217 -14.94 13.49 23.30
C GLN A 217 -15.46 12.11 22.91
N GLU A 218 -15.88 11.92 21.65
CA GLU A 218 -16.30 10.62 21.13
C GLU A 218 -15.11 9.65 20.98
N LEU A 219 -13.91 10.16 20.70
CA LEU A 219 -12.69 9.34 20.68
C LEU A 219 -12.39 8.68 22.03
N GLU A 220 -12.74 9.31 23.16
CA GLU A 220 -12.56 8.69 24.48
C GLU A 220 -13.37 7.40 24.65
N GLU A 221 -14.51 7.30 23.97
CA GLU A 221 -15.28 6.07 23.94
C GLU A 221 -14.61 5.01 23.06
N VAL A 222 -14.09 5.40 21.89
CA VAL A 222 -13.32 4.51 21.01
C VAL A 222 -12.11 3.92 21.75
N PHE A 223 -11.30 4.75 22.40
CA PHE A 223 -10.15 4.27 23.19
C PHE A 223 -10.57 3.29 24.27
N ARG A 224 -11.71 3.52 24.93
CA ARG A 224 -12.24 2.61 25.96
C ARG A 224 -12.63 1.25 25.38
N TRP A 225 -13.22 1.21 24.18
CA TRP A 225 -13.55 -0.05 23.51
C TRP A 225 -12.31 -0.83 23.10
N LEU A 226 -11.33 -0.13 22.52
CA LEU A 226 -10.08 -0.73 22.08
C LEU A 226 -9.23 -1.25 23.24
N ALA A 227 -9.23 -0.55 24.38
CA ALA A 227 -8.53 -0.96 25.60
C ALA A 227 -9.08 -2.26 26.23
N ALA A 228 -10.25 -2.75 25.81
CA ALA A 228 -10.80 -4.02 26.28
C ALA A 228 -10.00 -5.24 25.76
N ALA A 229 -9.36 -5.10 24.60
CA ALA A 229 -8.48 -6.09 23.99
C ALA A 229 -7.25 -5.36 23.42
N PRO A 230 -6.29 -4.99 24.29
CA PRO A 230 -5.22 -4.07 23.95
C PRO A 230 -4.14 -4.66 23.02
N ARG A 231 -3.97 -5.98 22.99
CA ARG A 231 -2.99 -6.67 22.15
C ARG A 231 -3.67 -7.44 21.03
N TYR A 232 -2.99 -7.57 19.88
CA TYR A 232 -3.55 -8.25 18.71
C TYR A 232 -3.83 -9.75 18.92
N ASP A 233 -3.21 -10.35 19.93
CA ASP A 233 -3.41 -11.74 20.36
C ASP A 233 -4.48 -11.89 21.45
N ASP A 234 -5.08 -10.80 21.93
CA ASP A 234 -6.14 -10.84 22.93
C ASP A 234 -7.49 -11.28 22.31
N PRO A 235 -8.27 -12.13 23.00
CA PRO A 235 -9.67 -12.38 22.63
C PRO A 235 -10.45 -11.07 22.63
N GLY A 236 -11.28 -10.83 21.62
CA GLY A 236 -12.03 -9.58 21.50
C GLY A 236 -11.34 -8.48 20.67
N TYR A 237 -10.10 -8.70 20.20
CA TYR A 237 -9.35 -7.68 19.45
C TYR A 237 -10.07 -7.23 18.18
N GLN A 238 -10.61 -8.19 17.41
CA GLN A 238 -11.34 -7.90 16.18
C GLN A 238 -12.74 -7.35 16.48
N GLU A 239 -13.40 -7.87 17.52
CA GLU A 239 -14.72 -7.43 17.96
C GLU A 239 -14.71 -5.97 18.42
N ALA A 240 -13.64 -5.54 19.09
CA ALA A 240 -13.43 -4.14 19.43
C ALA A 240 -13.31 -3.26 18.18
N ALA A 241 -12.62 -3.73 17.13
CA ALA A 241 -12.52 -3.02 15.86
C ALA A 241 -13.86 -2.96 15.12
N TYR A 242 -14.59 -4.08 15.06
CA TYR A 242 -15.95 -4.13 14.48
C TYR A 242 -16.90 -3.17 15.19
N ARG A 243 -16.82 -3.06 16.51
CA ARG A 243 -17.64 -2.10 17.28
C ARG A 243 -17.40 -0.65 16.84
N VAL A 244 -16.16 -0.29 16.51
CA VAL A 244 -15.84 1.04 15.96
C VAL A 244 -16.44 1.19 14.56
N LEU A 245 -16.29 0.19 13.69
CA LEU A 245 -16.83 0.21 12.32
C LEU A 245 -18.37 0.30 12.30
N ASP A 246 -19.05 -0.40 13.21
CA ASP A 246 -20.51 -0.38 13.37
C ASP A 246 -21.01 1.01 13.80
N LYS A 247 -20.28 1.66 14.71
CA LYS A 247 -20.59 3.02 15.18
C LYS A 247 -20.32 4.07 14.11
N TYR A 248 -19.22 3.92 13.38
CA TYR A 248 -18.76 4.86 12.35
C TYR A 248 -18.67 4.16 11.00
N PRO A 249 -19.78 3.92 10.28
CA PRO A 249 -19.78 3.13 9.05
C PRO A 249 -19.17 3.85 7.83
N ARG A 250 -18.82 5.13 7.98
CA ARG A 250 -18.26 5.97 6.90
C ARG A 250 -17.04 6.72 7.42
N GLY A 251 -15.87 6.09 7.35
CA GLY A 251 -14.60 6.74 7.64
C GLY A 251 -13.97 7.43 6.42
N LYS A 252 -12.91 8.20 6.66
CA LYS A 252 -12.08 8.75 5.57
C LYS A 252 -11.13 7.70 5.02
N GLU A 253 -10.68 7.96 3.79
CA GLU A 253 -9.79 7.04 3.08
C GLU A 253 -8.38 7.03 3.66
N SER A 254 -7.79 5.85 3.77
CA SER A 254 -6.36 5.66 4.04
C SER A 254 -5.84 4.40 3.33
N LEU A 255 -4.51 4.27 3.27
CA LEU A 255 -3.81 3.14 2.66
C LEU A 255 -3.05 2.33 3.71
N ALA A 256 -3.10 1.01 3.56
CA ALA A 256 -2.24 0.07 4.26
C ALA A 256 -1.41 -0.75 3.26
N ILE A 257 -0.14 -0.97 3.57
CA ILE A 257 0.77 -1.80 2.76
C ILE A 257 1.34 -2.97 3.60
N PRO A 258 0.51 -3.98 3.93
CA PRO A 258 0.95 -5.15 4.69
C PRO A 258 1.64 -6.19 3.81
N THR A 259 2.08 -7.29 4.42
CA THR A 259 2.61 -8.45 3.71
C THR A 259 2.15 -9.76 4.36
N TRP A 260 2.08 -10.84 3.58
CA TRP A 260 1.95 -12.21 4.12
C TRP A 260 3.27 -12.81 4.61
N PHE A 261 4.40 -12.11 4.42
CA PHE A 261 5.70 -12.58 4.88
C PHE A 261 5.82 -12.62 6.41
N TYR A 262 5.26 -11.60 7.08
CA TYR A 262 5.23 -11.51 8.54
C TYR A 262 4.05 -12.29 9.12
N GLY A 263 4.18 -13.62 9.02
CA GLY A 263 3.33 -14.57 9.73
C GLY A 263 1.83 -14.25 9.67
N HIS A 264 1.17 -14.45 10.81
CA HIS A 264 -0.27 -14.27 10.96
C HIS A 264 -0.63 -12.86 11.47
N GLU A 265 0.24 -11.86 11.30
CA GLU A 265 -0.08 -10.49 11.72
C GLU A 265 -1.37 -10.05 11.00
N PRO A 266 -2.47 -9.81 11.75
CA PRO A 266 -3.73 -9.45 11.12
C PRO A 266 -3.57 -8.09 10.47
N SER A 267 -4.07 -7.96 9.23
CA SER A 267 -4.24 -6.64 8.66
C SER A 267 -5.28 -5.86 9.46
N ASN A 268 -5.00 -4.59 9.76
CA ASN A 268 -5.97 -3.78 10.47
C ASN A 268 -7.22 -3.52 9.61
N LEU A 269 -8.36 -3.28 10.27
CA LEU A 269 -9.66 -3.19 9.60
C LEU A 269 -10.05 -1.76 9.18
N PHE A 270 -9.17 -0.78 9.38
CA PHE A 270 -9.51 0.64 9.23
C PHE A 270 -8.98 1.26 7.93
N ALA A 271 -8.08 0.58 7.22
CA ALA A 271 -7.63 1.01 5.91
C ALA A 271 -8.71 0.76 4.84
N THR A 272 -8.92 1.77 3.98
CA THR A 272 -9.85 1.66 2.84
C THR A 272 -9.22 0.87 1.70
N TYR A 273 -7.93 1.12 1.46
CA TYR A 273 -7.15 0.46 0.42
C TYR A 273 -6.04 -0.36 1.07
N ILE A 274 -5.88 -1.62 0.66
CA ILE A 274 -4.87 -2.51 1.18
C ILE A 274 -4.04 -3.08 0.02
N ALA A 275 -2.78 -2.66 -0.06
CA ALA A 275 -1.80 -3.22 -1.00
C ALA A 275 -0.97 -4.29 -0.26
N LYS A 276 -1.49 -5.52 -0.20
CA LYS A 276 -0.86 -6.62 0.54
C LYS A 276 0.10 -7.39 -0.37
N TYR A 277 1.38 -7.44 -0.02
CA TYR A 277 2.42 -8.05 -0.86
C TYR A 277 2.83 -9.46 -0.38
N PHE A 278 3.23 -10.32 -1.31
CA PHE A 278 3.99 -11.53 -0.98
C PHE A 278 5.47 -11.22 -0.73
N SER A 279 6.06 -10.33 -1.53
CA SER A 279 7.46 -9.92 -1.39
C SER A 279 7.63 -8.86 -0.30
N ASN A 280 8.26 -9.22 0.80
CA ASN A 280 8.55 -8.28 1.88
C ASN A 280 9.49 -7.15 1.45
N SER A 281 10.51 -7.45 0.64
CA SER A 281 11.48 -6.44 0.21
C SER A 281 10.84 -5.35 -0.64
N ILE A 282 9.84 -5.72 -1.47
CA ILE A 282 9.08 -4.75 -2.26
C ILE A 282 8.20 -3.93 -1.31
N ARG A 283 7.51 -4.59 -0.38
CA ARG A 283 6.65 -3.92 0.61
C ARG A 283 7.38 -2.86 1.43
N GLU A 284 8.56 -3.21 1.98
CA GLU A 284 9.34 -2.31 2.83
C GLU A 284 9.79 -1.05 2.09
N ASP A 285 10.29 -1.21 0.87
CA ASP A 285 10.74 -0.09 0.06
C ASP A 285 9.57 0.77 -0.45
N THR A 286 8.48 0.13 -0.86
CA THR A 286 7.32 0.81 -1.46
C THR A 286 6.68 1.81 -0.51
N LEU A 287 6.53 1.49 0.78
CA LEU A 287 5.89 2.40 1.73
C LEU A 287 6.68 3.71 1.86
N LEU A 288 8.01 3.60 1.97
CA LEU A 288 8.91 4.75 2.04
C LEU A 288 8.87 5.54 0.72
N ALA A 289 8.97 4.84 -0.41
CA ALA A 289 9.03 5.43 -1.74
C ALA A 289 7.79 6.23 -2.15
N ILE A 290 6.64 6.02 -1.49
CA ILE A 290 5.42 6.76 -1.77
C ILE A 290 5.12 7.87 -0.77
N ALA A 291 5.86 8.00 0.34
CA ALA A 291 5.57 8.94 1.43
C ALA A 291 6.20 10.33 1.20
N TYR A 292 5.93 10.95 0.05
CA TYR A 292 6.57 12.20 -0.38
C TYR A 292 6.32 13.42 0.52
N HIS A 293 5.18 13.48 1.23
CA HIS A 293 4.92 14.59 2.16
C HIS A 293 5.45 14.30 3.57
N GLY A 294 6.17 13.19 3.74
CA GLY A 294 6.92 12.88 4.93
C GLY A 294 6.47 11.61 5.64
N ILE A 295 7.26 11.22 6.62
CA ILE A 295 7.01 10.05 7.45
C ILE A 295 7.01 10.47 8.92
N VAL A 296 5.99 10.01 9.64
CA VAL A 296 5.89 10.12 11.09
C VAL A 296 6.38 8.82 11.72
N TYR A 297 7.43 8.91 12.53
CA TYR A 297 8.03 7.82 13.29
C TYR A 297 7.58 7.90 14.74
N ALA A 298 6.64 7.03 15.13
CA ALA A 298 6.30 6.80 16.53
C ALA A 298 7.20 5.69 17.12
N PRO A 299 7.26 5.55 18.45
CA PRO A 299 8.14 4.60 19.09
C PRO A 299 7.93 3.17 18.57
N GLY A 300 9.06 2.53 18.24
CA GLY A 300 9.09 1.19 17.66
C GLY A 300 10.41 0.48 17.91
N SER A 301 10.51 -0.74 17.38
CA SER A 301 11.67 -1.64 17.55
C SER A 301 12.53 -1.69 16.28
N ALA A 302 13.21 -2.82 16.04
CA ALA A 302 14.17 -2.99 14.96
C ALA A 302 13.64 -2.62 13.56
N GLY A 303 12.39 -2.99 13.23
CA GLY A 303 11.78 -2.63 11.94
C GLY A 303 11.68 -1.12 11.75
N THR A 304 11.19 -0.39 12.76
CA THR A 304 11.11 1.08 12.72
C THR A 304 12.50 1.71 12.62
N THR A 305 13.49 1.16 13.33
CA THR A 305 14.88 1.64 13.20
C THR A 305 15.42 1.44 11.78
N GLN A 306 15.14 0.29 11.15
CA GLN A 306 15.53 0.04 9.77
C GLN A 306 14.87 1.05 8.83
N GLU A 307 13.56 1.26 8.95
CA GLU A 307 12.77 2.21 8.14
C GLU A 307 13.31 3.65 8.25
N ILE A 308 13.68 4.09 9.46
CA ILE A 308 14.29 5.41 9.71
C ILE A 308 15.58 5.59 8.89
N PHE A 309 16.48 4.61 8.91
CA PHE A 309 17.76 4.73 8.20
C PHE A 309 17.64 4.49 6.69
N MET A 310 16.66 3.71 6.25
CA MET A 310 16.33 3.59 4.83
C MET A 310 15.85 4.93 4.28
N ASP A 311 14.92 5.60 4.96
CA ASP A 311 14.43 6.92 4.54
C ASP A 311 15.51 8.00 4.61
N ALA A 312 16.32 8.03 5.69
CA ALA A 312 17.45 8.95 5.79
C ALA A 312 18.43 8.76 4.61
N THR A 313 18.64 7.52 4.17
CA THR A 313 19.47 7.21 2.99
C THR A 313 18.82 7.71 1.71
N GLN A 314 17.51 7.49 1.54
CA GLN A 314 16.75 7.99 0.39
C GLN A 314 16.80 9.52 0.30
N ASN A 315 16.61 10.23 1.42
CA ASN A 315 16.73 11.68 1.52
C ASN A 315 18.17 12.19 1.31
N HIS A 316 19.17 11.44 1.76
CA HIS A 316 20.58 11.81 1.57
C HIS A 316 21.00 11.79 0.09
N TYR A 317 20.55 10.77 -0.65
CA TYR A 317 20.87 10.58 -2.06
C TYR A 317 19.81 11.13 -3.01
N VAL A 318 18.69 11.64 -2.47
CA VAL A 318 17.53 12.09 -3.24
C VAL A 318 17.07 11.01 -4.23
N THR A 319 17.03 9.76 -3.78
CA THR A 319 16.83 8.57 -4.65
C THR A 319 15.55 8.65 -5.49
N PHE A 320 14.50 9.29 -4.95
CA PHE A 320 13.21 9.47 -5.62
C PHE A 320 13.00 10.89 -6.17
N GLY A 321 14.06 11.69 -6.30
CA GLY A 321 14.01 13.05 -6.86
C GLY A 321 13.49 14.13 -5.91
N TYR A 322 13.03 13.75 -4.72
CA TYR A 322 12.53 14.65 -3.69
C TYR A 322 13.13 14.33 -2.32
N ILE A 323 13.27 15.37 -1.50
CA ILE A 323 13.51 15.26 -0.06
C ILE A 323 12.18 15.42 0.66
N SER A 324 11.91 14.51 1.59
CA SER A 324 10.65 14.42 2.34
C SER A 324 10.88 14.67 3.85
N PRO A 325 9.90 15.25 4.57
CA PRO A 325 9.98 15.43 6.01
C PRO A 325 10.15 14.12 6.79
N MET A 326 11.04 14.10 7.77
CA MET A 326 11.19 13.03 8.75
C MET A 326 10.78 13.54 10.12
N VAL A 327 9.60 13.13 10.60
CA VAL A 327 9.03 13.63 11.86
C VAL A 327 9.03 12.54 12.91
N PHE A 328 9.72 12.78 14.03
CA PHE A 328 9.85 11.86 15.15
C PHE A 328 8.87 12.27 16.25
N LEU A 329 8.01 11.34 16.65
CA LEU A 329 7.00 11.51 17.68
C LEU A 329 7.45 10.77 18.95
N GLY A 330 7.80 11.51 20.01
CA GLY A 330 8.29 10.93 21.27
C GLY A 330 9.74 11.32 21.60
N ARG A 331 9.94 12.50 22.20
CA ARG A 331 11.26 13.03 22.60
C ARG A 331 12.06 12.03 23.41
N LYS A 332 11.47 11.52 24.50
CA LYS A 332 12.12 10.55 25.39
C LYS A 332 12.70 9.35 24.62
N ARG A 333 11.92 8.77 23.70
CA ARG A 333 12.33 7.63 22.89
C ARG A 333 13.57 7.95 22.06
N TYR A 334 13.56 9.08 21.36
CA TYR A 334 14.55 9.39 20.34
C TYR A 334 15.76 10.19 20.85
N THR A 335 15.71 10.79 22.04
CA THR A 335 16.81 11.58 22.61
C THR A 335 17.35 11.07 23.94
N GLU A 336 16.66 10.19 24.67
CA GLU A 336 17.14 9.66 25.95
C GLU A 336 17.43 8.16 25.84
N GLU A 337 16.47 7.39 25.33
CA GLU A 337 16.55 5.93 25.30
C GLU A 337 17.44 5.39 24.18
N THR A 338 17.42 6.01 23.01
CA THR A 338 18.08 5.46 21.80
C THR A 338 19.12 6.36 21.17
N GLN A 339 19.09 7.68 21.42
CA GLN A 339 19.94 8.67 20.75
C GLN A 339 19.81 8.68 19.21
N LEU A 340 18.76 8.10 18.64
CA LEU A 340 18.60 8.00 17.18
C LEU A 340 18.45 9.37 16.52
N PHE A 341 17.69 10.29 17.12
CA PHE A 341 17.48 11.60 16.53
C PHE A 341 18.75 12.47 16.54
N PRO A 342 19.48 12.61 17.68
CA PRO A 342 20.78 13.27 17.68
C PRO A 342 21.78 12.70 16.65
N LEU A 343 21.84 11.36 16.53
CA LEU A 343 22.68 10.71 15.53
C LEU A 343 22.30 11.10 14.11
N LEU A 344 21.00 11.10 13.77
CA LEU A 344 20.54 11.51 12.45
C LEU A 344 20.83 12.98 12.15
N GLN A 345 20.66 13.87 13.13
CA GLN A 345 21.02 15.28 12.99
C GLN A 345 22.51 15.43 12.66
N ASP A 346 23.37 14.67 13.33
CA ASP A 346 24.81 14.66 13.05
C ASP A 346 25.12 14.14 11.63
N LEU A 347 24.48 13.05 11.20
CA LEU A 347 24.64 12.47 9.86
C LEU A 347 24.10 13.38 8.75
N ALA A 348 23.09 14.21 9.04
CA ALA A 348 22.49 15.13 8.09
C ALA A 348 23.28 16.43 7.91
N LYS A 349 24.29 16.72 8.74
CA LYS A 349 25.04 17.99 8.67
C LYS A 349 25.57 18.26 7.26
N GLY A 350 25.23 19.43 6.72
CA GLY A 350 25.64 19.85 5.38
C GLY A 350 24.84 19.22 4.24
N LYS A 351 23.75 18.51 4.54
CA LYS A 351 22.82 17.93 3.57
C LYS A 351 21.49 18.69 3.61
N ALA A 352 20.81 18.74 2.47
CA ALA A 352 19.56 19.48 2.34
C ALA A 352 18.43 18.93 3.24
N TYR A 353 18.42 17.62 3.51
CA TYR A 353 17.42 17.01 4.39
C TYR A 353 17.63 17.31 5.89
N ALA A 354 18.71 18.00 6.29
CA ALA A 354 18.90 18.39 7.69
C ALA A 354 17.76 19.28 8.20
N ASP A 355 17.25 20.17 7.35
CA ASP A 355 16.13 21.06 7.66
C ASP A 355 14.77 20.32 7.62
N TYR A 356 14.77 19.06 7.18
CA TYR A 356 13.58 18.20 7.08
C TYR A 356 13.47 17.23 8.27
N LEU A 357 14.38 17.30 9.24
CA LEU A 357 14.31 16.51 10.48
C LEU A 357 13.56 17.29 11.58
N PHE A 358 12.51 16.69 12.14
CA PHE A 358 11.75 17.30 13.23
C PHE A 358 11.44 16.32 14.35
N LEU A 359 11.50 16.79 15.60
CA LEU A 359 11.20 15.99 16.78
C LEU A 359 10.20 16.72 17.67
N THR A 360 9.10 16.07 18.00
CA THR A 360 8.04 16.63 18.84
C THR A 360 7.32 15.57 19.68
N ASP A 361 6.57 16.03 20.68
CA ASP A 361 5.56 15.27 21.42
C ASP A 361 4.14 15.82 21.15
N ASP A 362 4.00 16.84 20.30
CA ASP A 362 2.71 17.46 20.01
C ASP A 362 2.24 17.08 18.60
N PRO A 363 1.12 16.33 18.48
CA PRO A 363 0.49 16.06 17.20
C PRO A 363 0.27 17.31 16.33
N GLN A 364 -0.04 18.47 16.91
CA GLN A 364 -0.32 19.70 16.16
C GLN A 364 0.94 20.29 15.50
N GLU A 365 2.09 20.12 16.14
CA GLU A 365 3.38 20.55 15.59
C GLU A 365 3.78 19.70 14.38
N VAL A 366 3.38 18.43 14.33
CA VAL A 366 3.63 17.54 13.18
C VAL A 366 3.01 18.11 11.90
N ILE A 367 1.72 18.49 11.93
CA ILE A 367 1.05 19.09 10.76
C ILE A 367 1.73 20.40 10.38
N THR A 368 1.98 21.26 11.38
CA THR A 368 2.62 22.57 11.16
C THR A 368 3.98 22.42 10.49
N PHE A 369 4.74 21.38 10.85
CA PHE A 369 6.04 21.10 10.26
C PHE A 369 5.90 20.61 8.82
N ILE A 370 5.06 19.61 8.56
CA ILE A 370 4.85 19.05 7.22
C ILE A 370 4.31 20.12 6.25
N ASP A 371 3.37 20.97 6.68
CA ASP A 371 2.84 22.06 5.87
C ASP A 371 3.92 23.07 5.44
N LYS A 372 4.91 23.31 6.31
CA LYS A 372 6.03 24.23 6.04
C LYS A 372 7.16 23.60 5.23
N HIS A 373 7.20 22.28 5.14
CA HIS A 373 8.25 21.52 4.46
C HIS A 373 7.62 20.58 3.41
N PRO A 374 6.99 21.12 2.36
CA PRO A 374 6.51 20.30 1.26
C PRO A 374 7.69 19.56 0.58
N PRO A 375 7.43 18.45 -0.14
CA PRO A 375 8.49 17.70 -0.82
C PRO A 375 9.39 18.62 -1.66
N LEU A 376 10.69 18.62 -1.36
CA LEU A 376 11.67 19.47 -2.02
C LEU A 376 12.31 18.73 -3.17
N ARG A 377 11.98 19.14 -4.39
CA ARG A 377 12.66 18.65 -5.58
C ARG A 377 14.09 19.16 -5.60
N GLN A 378 15.06 18.26 -5.61
CA GLN A 378 16.46 18.61 -5.82
C GLN A 378 16.85 18.11 -7.21
N THR A 379 17.04 19.04 -8.14
CA THR A 379 17.64 18.75 -9.45
C THR A 379 19.15 18.88 -9.31
N ASP A 380 19.88 17.89 -9.81
CA ASP A 380 21.36 17.88 -9.88
C ASP A 380 21.95 19.16 -10.51
#